data_AF-A0A069AIR1-F1
#
_entry.id   AF-A0A069AIR1-F1
#
_cell.length_a   1.000
_cell.length_b   1.000
_cell.length_c   1.000
_cell.angle_alpha   90.00
_cell.angle_beta   90.00
_cell.angle_gamma   90.00
#
_symmetry.space_group_name_H-M   'P 1'
#
loop_
_entity.id
_entity.type
_entity.pdbx_description
1 polymer ?
#
loop_
_entity_poly.entity_id
_entity_poly.type
_entity_poly.pdbx_seq_one_letter_code
_entity_poly.pdbx_strand_id
1 'polypeptide(L)'
;MSYLDDGMEADVIIRAIDEAIANGVKNYKYVKTILNNWIEAGVKTNLELTEYQNEFERKKKNKQDKKQSNSKAVNTPNVSKNKFHNFNETFTQYSPDELDDIIKKSQKVKFK
;
A
#
# COMPACT_ATOMS: atom_id res chain seq x y z
N MET A 1 -25.04 -24.16 8.95
CA MET A 1 -23.76 -24.14 9.68
C MET A 1 -23.82 -22.98 10.65
N SER A 2 -23.79 -23.28 11.95
CA SER A 2 -23.59 -22.28 12.99
C SER A 2 -22.10 -22.28 13.31
N TYR A 3 -21.46 -21.11 13.22
CA TYR A 3 -20.03 -20.97 13.51
C TYR A 3 -19.67 -21.35 14.95
N LEU A 4 -20.65 -21.27 15.87
CA LEU A 4 -20.52 -21.75 17.24
C LEU A 4 -20.41 -23.29 17.29
N ASP A 5 -21.14 -24.00 16.43
CA ASP A 5 -21.07 -25.47 16.35
C ASP A 5 -19.72 -25.92 15.77
N ASP A 6 -19.10 -25.09 14.93
CA ASP A 6 -17.75 -25.31 14.38
C ASP A 6 -16.62 -25.01 15.38
N GLY A 7 -16.98 -24.61 16.62
CA GLY A 7 -16.09 -24.32 17.74
C GLY A 7 -15.48 -22.92 17.73
N MET A 8 -16.05 -21.98 16.97
CA MET A 8 -15.62 -20.58 17.00
C MET A 8 -16.24 -19.84 18.19
N GLU A 9 -15.45 -19.05 18.90
CA GLU A 9 -15.94 -18.23 19.99
C GLU A 9 -16.85 -17.09 19.48
N ALA A 10 -17.88 -16.76 20.26
CA ALA A 10 -18.81 -15.68 19.93
C ALA A 10 -18.09 -14.33 19.73
N ASP A 11 -17.06 -14.06 20.54
CA ASP A 11 -16.26 -12.83 20.44
C ASP A 11 -15.53 -12.74 19.10
N VAL A 12 -15.03 -13.86 18.57
CA VAL A 12 -14.43 -13.90 17.24
C VAL A 12 -15.49 -13.57 16.19
N ILE A 13 -16.69 -14.14 16.29
CA ILE A 13 -17.78 -13.83 15.35
C ILE A 13 -18.14 -12.34 15.37
N ILE A 14 -18.20 -11.73 16.56
CA ILE A 14 -18.46 -10.29 16.72
C ILE A 14 -17.35 -9.46 16.05
N ARG A 15 -16.08 -9.82 16.27
CA ARG A 15 -14.94 -9.15 15.63
C ARG A 15 -14.99 -9.20 14.10
N ALA A 16 -15.50 -10.28 13.51
CA ALA A 16 -15.67 -10.35 12.05
C ALA A 16 -16.71 -9.33 11.54
N ILE A 17 -17.75 -9.06 12.33
CA ILE A 17 -18.75 -8.03 12.03
C ILE A 17 -18.13 -6.64 12.16
N ASP A 18 -17.34 -6.39 13.20
CA ASP A 18 -16.61 -5.12 13.37
C ASP A 18 -15.65 -4.86 12.21
N GLU A 19 -14.90 -5.87 11.77
CA GLU A 19 -14.01 -5.79 10.61
C GLU A 19 -14.80 -5.48 9.32
N ALA A 20 -15.96 -6.11 9.15
CA ALA A 20 -16.83 -5.84 8.01
C ALA A 20 -17.34 -4.38 8.01
N ILE A 21 -17.71 -3.86 9.17
CA ILE A 21 -18.14 -2.46 9.35
C ILE A 21 -16.97 -1.50 9.09
N ALA A 22 -15.77 -1.79 9.61
CA ALA A 22 -14.58 -0.98 9.40
C ALA A 22 -14.20 -0.88 7.91
N ASN A 23 -14.42 -1.96 7.15
CA ASN A 23 -14.24 -1.97 5.68
C ASN A 23 -15.42 -1.34 4.91
N GLY A 24 -16.47 -0.87 5.60
CA GLY A 24 -17.65 -0.25 4.99
C GLY A 24 -18.63 -1.25 4.35
N VAL A 25 -18.45 -2.56 4.56
CA VAL A 25 -19.22 -3.62 3.90
C VAL A 25 -20.11 -4.34 4.91
N LYS A 26 -21.33 -3.83 5.09
CA LYS A 26 -22.30 -4.33 6.08
C LYS A 26 -23.27 -5.36 5.48
N ASN A 27 -22.74 -6.43 4.89
CA ASN A 27 -23.57 -7.52 4.38
C ASN A 27 -23.09 -8.88 4.91
N TYR A 28 -24.06 -9.78 5.15
CA TYR A 28 -23.78 -11.11 5.71
C TYR A 28 -22.83 -11.92 4.83
N LYS A 29 -22.92 -11.79 3.50
CA LYS A 29 -22.04 -12.50 2.57
C LYS A 29 -20.56 -12.16 2.82
N TYR A 30 -20.25 -10.90 3.12
CA TYR A 30 -18.90 -10.44 3.40
C TYR A 30 -18.40 -10.93 4.76
N VAL A 31 -19.25 -10.82 5.80
CA VAL A 31 -18.96 -11.39 7.13
C VAL A 31 -18.68 -12.89 7.01
N LYS A 32 -19.49 -13.62 6.24
CA LYS A 32 -19.29 -15.05 5.95
C LYS A 32 -17.92 -15.34 5.35
N THR A 33 -17.47 -14.51 4.40
CA THR A 33 -16.14 -14.64 3.79
C THR A 33 -15.03 -14.45 4.82
N ILE A 34 -15.14 -13.44 5.70
CA ILE A 34 -14.17 -13.21 6.77
C ILE A 34 -14.09 -14.42 7.70
N LEU A 35 -15.25 -14.90 8.17
CA LEU A 35 -15.34 -16.05 9.07
C LEU A 35 -14.75 -17.32 8.45
N ASN A 36 -15.04 -17.58 7.18
CA ASN A 36 -14.48 -18.72 6.47
C ASN A 36 -12.95 -18.62 6.34
N ASN A 37 -12.42 -17.43 6.01
CA ASN A 37 -10.98 -17.21 5.95
C ASN A 37 -10.30 -17.46 7.30
N TRP A 38 -10.95 -17.09 8.41
CA TRP A 38 -10.43 -17.34 9.75
C TRP A 38 -10.47 -18.83 10.12
N ILE A 39 -11.52 -19.55 9.75
CA ILE A 39 -11.57 -21.01 9.91
C ILE A 39 -10.45 -21.70 9.12
N GLU A 40 -10.24 -21.30 7.86
CA GLU A 40 -9.16 -21.83 7.02
C GLU A 40 -7.78 -21.52 7.60
N ALA A 41 -7.63 -20.38 8.27
CA ALA A 41 -6.42 -20.00 9.00
C ALA A 41 -6.28 -20.67 10.38
N GLY A 42 -7.28 -21.46 10.82
CA GLY A 42 -7.29 -22.10 12.14
C GLY A 42 -7.59 -21.15 13.30
N VAL A 43 -8.16 -19.98 13.04
CA VAL A 43 -8.47 -18.95 14.04
C VAL A 43 -9.90 -19.15 14.55
N LYS A 44 -10.02 -19.68 15.77
CA LYS A 44 -11.32 -19.96 16.41
C LYS A 44 -11.50 -19.24 17.75
N THR A 45 -10.41 -18.89 18.41
CA THR A 45 -10.39 -18.23 19.73
C THR A 45 -9.90 -16.78 19.65
N ASN A 46 -10.24 -15.98 20.65
CA ASN A 46 -9.80 -14.58 20.75
C ASN A 46 -8.26 -14.46 20.78
N LEU A 47 -7.58 -15.43 21.41
CA LEU A 47 -6.13 -15.49 21.49
C LEU A 47 -5.52 -15.69 20.10
N GLU A 48 -5.98 -16.70 19.35
CA GLU A 48 -5.54 -16.99 17.98
C GLU A 48 -5.82 -15.81 17.04
N LEU A 49 -6.95 -15.12 17.22
CA LEU A 49 -7.28 -13.94 16.42
C LEU A 49 -6.29 -12.80 16.67
N THR A 50 -5.87 -12.62 17.91
CA THR A 50 -4.85 -11.63 18.28
C THR A 50 -3.51 -11.96 17.64
N GLU A 51 -3.09 -13.22 17.69
CA GLU A 51 -1.87 -13.69 17.03
C GLU A 51 -1.93 -13.50 15.51
N TYR A 52 -3.05 -13.86 14.89
CA TYR A 52 -3.30 -13.68 13.47
C TYR A 52 -3.16 -12.20 13.05
N GLN A 53 -3.73 -11.29 13.84
CA GLN A 53 -3.62 -9.86 13.58
C GLN A 53 -2.18 -9.34 13.71
N ASN A 54 -1.47 -9.77 14.75
CA ASN A 54 -0.06 -9.41 14.97
C ASN A 54 0.82 -9.88 13.80
N GLU A 55 0.60 -11.10 13.31
CA GLU A 55 1.30 -11.60 12.12
C GLU A 55 1.01 -10.77 10.87
N PHE A 56 -0.26 -10.41 10.66
CA PHE A 56 -0.66 -9.63 9.50
C PHE A 56 0.02 -8.24 9.50
N GLU A 57 0.10 -7.59 10.66
CA GLU A 57 0.82 -6.33 10.82
C GLU A 57 2.33 -6.47 10.59
N ARG A 58 2.95 -7.52 11.13
CA ARG A 58 4.36 -7.82 10.87
C ARG A 58 4.63 -8.03 9.37
N LYS A 59 3.76 -8.79 8.69
CA LYS A 59 3.85 -9.02 7.23
C LYS A 59 3.66 -7.72 6.44
N LYS A 60 2.80 -6.80 6.91
CA LYS A 60 2.63 -5.46 6.30
C LYS A 60 3.89 -4.61 6.45
N LYS A 61 4.49 -4.54 7.64
CA LYS A 61 5.72 -3.77 7.90
C LYS A 61 6.90 -4.27 7.05
N ASN A 62 7.13 -5.58 7.05
CA ASN A 62 8.20 -6.19 6.25
C ASN A 62 8.07 -5.93 4.73
N LYS A 63 6.84 -5.75 4.21
CA LYS A 63 6.61 -5.38 2.81
C LYS A 63 6.92 -3.90 2.53
N GLN A 64 6.75 -3.01 3.50
CA GLN A 64 7.12 -1.60 3.37
C GLN A 64 8.63 -1.43 3.39
N ASP A 65 9.33 -2.13 4.29
CA ASP A 65 10.79 -2.08 4.41
C ASP A 65 11.50 -2.60 3.14
N LYS A 66 10.95 -3.65 2.50
CA LYS A 66 11.45 -4.16 1.21
C LYS A 66 11.26 -3.17 0.04
N LYS A 67 10.27 -2.29 0.09
CA LYS A 67 10.11 -1.22 -0.91
C LYS A 67 11.11 -0.09 -0.70
N GLN A 68 11.59 0.13 0.52
CA GLN A 68 12.53 1.21 0.86
C GLN A 68 14.00 0.78 0.80
N SER A 69 14.30 -0.52 0.88
CA SER A 69 15.66 -1.07 0.77
C SER A 69 16.13 -1.33 -0.66
N ASN A 70 15.24 -1.32 -1.65
CA ASN A 70 15.60 -1.39 -3.08
C ASN A 70 15.97 -0.04 -3.70
N SER A 71 16.07 1.03 -2.90
CA SER A 71 16.47 2.37 -3.34
C SER A 71 17.79 2.82 -2.72
N LYS A 72 18.83 1.96 -2.70
CA LYS A 72 20.21 2.41 -2.49
C LYS A 72 21.17 1.70 -3.45
N ALA A 73 21.74 2.52 -4.34
CA ALA A 73 22.95 2.35 -5.12
C ALA A 73 22.90 1.51 -6.42
N VAL A 74 22.30 2.07 -7.48
CA VAL A 74 23.00 2.28 -8.77
C VAL A 74 22.50 3.60 -9.36
N ASN A 75 23.41 4.56 -9.56
CA ASN A 75 23.17 5.81 -10.28
C ASN A 75 22.95 5.51 -11.77
N THR A 76 21.71 5.23 -12.15
CA THR A 76 21.24 5.30 -13.54
C THR A 76 19.79 5.79 -13.51
N PRO A 77 19.41 6.86 -14.23
CA PRO A 77 18.05 7.37 -14.20
C PRO A 77 17.13 6.37 -14.93
N ASN A 78 16.47 5.49 -14.17
CA ASN A 78 15.42 4.62 -14.69
C ASN A 78 14.11 5.40 -14.70
N VAL A 79 13.86 6.07 -15.82
CA VAL A 79 12.60 6.78 -16.11
C VAL A 79 11.50 5.73 -16.28
N SER A 80 10.64 5.57 -15.27
CA SER A 80 9.51 4.64 -15.35
C SER A 80 8.49 5.19 -16.34
N LYS A 81 8.45 4.68 -17.58
CA LYS A 81 7.44 5.03 -18.59
C LYS A 81 6.05 4.56 -18.17
N ASN A 82 5.34 5.37 -17.39
CA ASN A 82 3.90 5.29 -17.22
C ASN A 82 3.21 6.16 -18.30
N LYS A 83 1.93 5.86 -18.57
CA LYS A 83 1.11 6.38 -19.69
C LYS A 83 0.91 7.91 -19.73
N PHE A 84 1.58 8.65 -18.84
CA PHE A 84 1.59 10.10 -18.71
C PHE A 84 2.92 10.74 -19.16
N HIS A 85 3.87 9.96 -19.73
CA HIS A 85 5.15 10.47 -20.26
C HIS A 85 4.99 11.18 -21.61
N ASN A 86 4.25 12.29 -21.62
CA ASN A 86 4.11 13.15 -22.80
C ASN A 86 4.86 14.49 -22.66
N PHE A 87 5.66 14.65 -21.60
CA PHE A 87 6.50 15.83 -21.40
C PHE A 87 7.97 15.40 -21.48
N ASN A 88 8.74 16.06 -22.35
CA ASN A 88 10.19 15.88 -22.33
C ASN A 88 10.70 16.49 -21.02
N GLU A 89 11.38 15.70 -20.19
CA GLU A 89 12.00 16.17 -18.96
C GLU A 89 13.28 16.96 -19.28
N THR A 90 13.18 18.00 -20.12
CA THR A 90 14.29 18.89 -20.51
C THR A 90 14.91 19.60 -19.31
N PHE A 91 14.23 19.62 -18.16
CA PHE A 91 14.73 20.18 -16.92
C PHE A 91 15.75 19.30 -16.19
N THR A 92 15.87 18.01 -16.55
CA THR A 92 16.88 17.10 -15.97
C THR A 92 18.24 17.19 -16.68
N GLN A 93 18.29 17.87 -17.82
CA GLN A 93 19.48 17.89 -18.70
C GLN A 93 20.41 19.08 -18.42
N TYR A 94 20.04 19.98 -17.50
CA TYR A 94 20.80 21.17 -17.14
C TYR A 94 20.93 21.28 -15.63
N SER A 95 22.11 21.62 -15.13
CA SER A 95 22.30 21.94 -13.72
C SER A 95 21.56 23.23 -13.35
N PRO A 96 21.26 23.48 -12.05
CA PRO A 96 20.67 24.74 -11.60
C PRO A 96 21.39 25.99 -12.12
N ASP A 97 22.72 25.93 -12.19
CA ASP A 97 23.56 27.05 -12.65
C ASP A 97 23.44 27.25 -14.17
N GLU A 98 23.29 26.15 -14.94
CA GLU A 98 23.10 26.20 -16.38
C GLU A 98 21.70 26.72 -16.77
N LEU A 99 20.68 26.45 -15.94
CA LEU A 99 19.32 26.95 -16.14
C LEU A 99 19.26 28.47 -16.05
N ASP A 100 19.94 29.06 -15.07
CA ASP A 100 20.00 30.51 -14.92
C ASP A 100 20.66 31.18 -16.13
N ASP A 101 21.72 30.59 -16.66
CA ASP A 101 22.40 31.08 -17.86
C ASP A 101 21.52 30.97 -19.12
N ILE A 102 20.76 29.87 -19.26
CA ILE A 102 19.82 29.68 -20.37
C ILE A 102 18.68 30.71 -20.29
N ILE A 103 18.10 30.92 -19.11
CA ILE A 103 17.01 31.87 -18.88
C ILE A 103 17.50 33.30 -19.18
N LYS A 104 18.69 33.65 -18.66
CA LYS A 104 19.29 34.97 -18.85
C LYS A 104 19.63 35.24 -20.32
N LYS A 105 20.14 34.25 -21.04
CA LYS A 105 20.41 34.34 -22.49
C LYS A 105 19.13 34.48 -23.30
N SER A 106 18.07 33.75 -22.96
CA SER A 106 16.77 33.82 -23.62
C SER A 106 16.11 35.21 -23.48
N GLN A 107 16.11 35.76 -22.26
CA GLN A 107 15.56 37.10 -22.00
C GLN A 107 16.35 38.19 -22.75
N LYS A 108 17.68 38.07 -22.83
CA LYS A 108 18.52 39.05 -23.55
C LYS A 108 18.26 39.10 -25.06
N VAL A 109 17.80 38.00 -25.67
CA VAL A 109 17.40 37.96 -27.09
C VAL A 109 16.00 38.53 -27.29
N LYS A 110 15.09 38.36 -26.32
CA LYS A 110 13.70 38.86 -26.40
C LYS A 110 13.55 40.37 -26.24
N PHE A 111 14.53 41.05 -25.65
CA PHE A 111 14.48 42.49 -25.40
C PHE A 111 15.58 43.27 -26.16
N LYS A 112 15.99 42.76 -27.32
CA LYS A 112 16.95 43.42 -28.21
C LYS A 112 16.30 43.88 -29.50
#